data_AF-A0A427DYH0-F1
#
_entry.id   AF-A0A427DYH0-F1
#
_cell.length_a   1.000
_cell.length_b   1.000
_cell.length_c   1.000
_cell.angle_alpha   90.00
_cell.angle_beta   90.00
_cell.angle_gamma   90.00
#
_symmetry.space_group_name_H-M   'P 1'
#
loop_
_entity.id
_entity.type
_entity.pdbx_description
1 polymer ?
#
loop_
_entity_poly.entity_id
_entity_poly.type
_entity_poly.pdbx_seq_one_letter_code
_entity_poly.pdbx_strand_id
1 'polypeptide(L)' 'MKQLTVVRWPNGSWSTGGPVSDPDYQQCEVYVVPFTTEGSAKKRAQAVRRRLVSKELPLPTQSAPYKDTRNL' A
#
# COMPACT_ATOMS: atom_id res chain seq x y z
N MET A 1 -17.56 1.61 -1.95
CA MET A 1 -16.51 1.60 -0.90
C MET A 1 -15.33 2.41 -1.39
N LYS A 2 -14.69 3.22 -0.53
CA LYS A 2 -13.55 4.03 -0.94
C LYS A 2 -12.25 3.22 -0.77
N GLN A 3 -11.31 3.43 -1.69
CA GLN A 3 -9.96 2.86 -1.65
C GLN A 3 -8.97 4.00 -1.47
N LEU A 4 -7.88 3.73 -0.75
CA LEU A 4 -6.81 4.70 -0.51
C LEU A 4 -5.49 4.08 -0.94
N THR A 5 -4.68 4.87 -1.64
CA THR A 5 -3.27 4.55 -1.89
C THR A 5 -2.50 4.75 -0.59
N VAL A 6 -1.69 3.76 -0.25
CA VAL A 6 -0.77 3.78 0.87
C VAL A 6 0.59 3.41 0.32
N VAL A 7 1.60 4.21 0.64
CA VAL A 7 2.96 4.01 0.14
C VAL A 7 3.92 3.80 1.29
N ARG A 8 4.91 2.93 1.08
CA ARG A 8 6.10 2.85 1.93
C ARG A 8 7.30 3.33 1.14
N TRP A 9 7.96 4.36 1.67
CA TRP A 9 9.15 4.95 1.08
C TRP A 9 10.38 4.07 1.30
N PRO A 10 11.44 4.23 0.49
CA PRO A 10 12.71 3.53 0.70
C PRO A 10 13.31 3.73 2.11
N ASN A 11 13.13 4.92 2.69
CA ASN A 11 13.55 5.23 4.07
C ASN A 11 12.70 4.53 5.16
N GLY A 12 11.67 3.78 4.77
CA GLY A 12 10.78 3.02 5.63
C GLY A 12 9.60 3.78 6.23
N SER A 13 9.49 5.08 5.95
CA SER A 13 8.31 5.88 6.31
C SER A 13 7.09 5.50 5.47
N TRP A 14 5.90 5.93 5.90
CA TRP A 14 4.63 5.58 5.29
C TRP A 14 3.78 6.84 5.07
N SER A 15 3.20 6.95 3.89
CA SER A 15 2.23 8.01 3.54
C SER A 15 0.92 7.41 3.03
N THR A 16 -0.15 8.19 3.11
CA THR A 16 -1.49 7.83 2.64
C THR A 16 -2.03 8.92 1.71
N GLY A 17 -2.81 8.53 0.71
CA GLY A 17 -3.36 9.45 -0.30
C GLY A 17 -2.59 9.43 -1.62
N GLY A 18 -2.93 10.37 -2.50
CA GLY A 18 -2.35 10.48 -3.83
C GLY A 18 -2.83 9.41 -4.83
N PRO A 19 -2.74 9.69 -6.14
CA PRO A 19 -2.98 8.68 -7.17
C PRO A 19 -1.82 7.68 -7.21
N VAL A 20 -2.11 6.42 -7.58
CA VAL A 20 -1.06 5.40 -7.78
C VAL A 20 -0.03 5.84 -8.83
N SER A 21 -0.46 6.61 -9.82
CA SER A 21 0.38 7.12 -10.92
C SER A 21 1.28 8.30 -10.52
N ASP A 22 1.31 8.70 -9.25
CA ASP A 22 2.16 9.81 -8.79
C ASP A 22 3.65 9.49 -9.01
N PRO A 23 4.41 10.29 -9.79
CA PRO A 23 5.82 10.02 -10.09
C PRO A 23 6.69 9.85 -8.85
N ASP A 24 6.34 10.48 -7.72
CA ASP A 24 7.09 10.36 -6.46
C ASP A 24 7.06 8.93 -5.90
N TYR A 25 6.12 8.10 -6.36
CA TYR A 25 5.94 6.72 -5.90
C TYR A 25 6.75 5.70 -6.71
N GLN A 26 7.56 6.12 -7.69
CA GLN A 26 8.30 5.22 -8.59
C GLN A 26 9.18 4.20 -7.84
N GLN A 27 9.76 4.60 -6.71
CA GLN A 27 10.60 3.73 -5.86
C GLN A 27 9.88 3.24 -4.60
N CYS A 28 8.59 3.52 -4.46
CA CYS A 28 7.83 3.15 -3.29
C CYS A 28 7.21 1.75 -3.42
N GLU A 29 7.00 1.12 -2.27
CA GLU A 29 6.06 0.02 -2.18
C GLU A 29 4.63 0.61 -2.21
N VAL A 30 3.76 0.16 -3.11
CA VAL A 30 2.44 0.78 -3.31
C VAL A 30 1.29 -0.18 -3.04
N TYR A 31 0.38 0.22 -2.15
CA TYR A 31 -0.78 -0.56 -1.72
C TYR A 31 -2.06 0.24 -1.93
N VAL A 32 -3.04 -0.34 -2.63
CA VAL A 32 -4.38 0.19 -2.78
C VAL A 32 -5.31 -0.67 -1.93
N VAL A 33 -5.82 -0.09 -0.85
CA VAL A 33 -6.58 -0.84 0.17
C VAL A 33 -7.92 -0.16 0.45
N PRO A 34 -8.97 -0.95 0.78
CA PRO A 34 -10.23 -0.40 1.26
C PRO A 34 -10.02 0.22 2.64
N PHE A 35 -10.72 1.30 2.91
CA PHE A 35 -10.54 2.05 4.14
C PHE A 35 -11.84 2.65 4.69
N THR A 36 -11.83 2.87 6.00
CA THR A 36 -12.81 3.67 6.74
C THR A 36 -12.17 4.95 7.28
N THR A 37 -10.89 4.89 7.63
CA THR A 37 -10.03 6.00 8.06
C THR A 37 -8.64 5.80 7.46
N GLU A 38 -7.84 6.86 7.36
CA GLU A 38 -6.45 6.74 6.85
C GLU A 38 -5.60 5.81 7.74
N GLY A 39 -5.84 5.85 9.06
CA GLY A 39 -5.18 4.96 10.00
C GLY A 39 -5.52 3.49 9.76
N SER A 40 -6.76 3.16 9.36
CA SER A 40 -7.13 1.78 9.02
C SER A 40 -6.50 1.31 7.71
N ALA A 41 -6.39 2.20 6.71
CA ALA A 41 -5.65 1.93 5.47
C ALA A 41 -4.17 1.60 5.76
N LYS A 42 -3.48 2.44 6.53
CA LYS A 42 -2.06 2.25 6.87
C LYS A 42 -1.80 0.94 7.60
N LYS A 43 -2.61 0.60 8.62
CA LYS A 43 -2.50 -0.68 9.35
C LYS A 43 -2.70 -1.88 8.42
N ARG A 44 -3.64 -1.78 7.49
CA ARG A 44 -3.92 -2.86 6.53
C ARG A 44 -2.78 -3.06 5.54
N ALA A 45 -2.23 -1.98 4.98
CA ALA A 45 -1.06 -2.04 4.11
C ALA A 45 0.16 -2.66 4.84
N GLN A 46 0.40 -2.27 6.10
CA GLN A 46 1.46 -2.87 6.94
C GLN A 46 1.26 -4.38 7.16
N ALA A 47 0.02 -4.81 7.41
CA ALA A 47 -0.29 -6.23 7.56
C ALA A 47 -0.07 -7.02 6.26
N VAL A 48 -0.46 -6.46 5.11
CA VAL A 48 -0.17 -7.04 3.79
C VAL A 48 1.34 -7.19 3.59
N ARG A 49 2.10 -6.12 3.82
CA ARG A 49 3.57 -6.15 3.70
C ARG A 49 4.19 -7.24 4.56
N ARG A 50 3.80 -7.33 5.84
CA ARG A 50 4.31 -8.36 6.76
C ARG A 50 4.06 -9.76 6.20
N ARG A 51 2.87 -10.00 5.63
CA ARG A 51 2.52 -11.29 5.01
C ARG A 51 3.37 -11.57 3.76
N LEU A 52 3.60 -10.58 2.90
CA LEU A 52 4.42 -10.75 1.70
C LEU A 52 5.86 -11.09 2.07
N VAL A 53 6.46 -10.33 2.98
CA VAL A 53 7.83 -10.58 3.49
C VAL A 53 7.93 -11.96 4.13
N SER A 54 6.98 -12.33 5.00
CA SER A 54 6.96 -13.63 5.65
C SER A 54 6.84 -14.81 4.68
N LYS A 55 6.38 -14.57 3.45
CA LYS A 55 6.22 -15.58 2.41
C LYS A 55 7.25 -15.43 1.28
N GLU A 56 8.22 -14.52 1.46
CA GLU A 56 9.23 -14.19 0.44
C GLU A 56 8.62 -13.83 -0.93
N LEU A 57 7.42 -13.23 -0.89
CA LEU A 57 6.72 -12.78 -2.08
C LEU A 57 7.21 -11.39 -2.51
N PRO A 58 7.16 -11.08 -3.81
CA PRO A 58 7.53 -9.76 -4.31
C PRO A 58 6.69 -8.68 -3.66
N LEU A 59 7.36 -7.59 -3.27
CA LEU A 59 6.70 -6.41 -2.74
C LEU A 59 6.08 -5.62 -3.90
N PRO A 60 4.87 -5.04 -3.69
CA PRO A 60 4.20 -4.32 -4.74
C PRO A 60 4.92 -3.02 -5.06
N THR A 61 4.95 -2.63 -6.32
CA THR A 61 5.57 -1.39 -6.79
C THR A 61 4.52 -0.46 -7.36
N GLN A 62 4.91 0.74 -7.80
CA GLN A 62 4.00 1.63 -8.51
C GLN A 62 3.40 1.00 -9.78
N SER A 63 4.22 0.28 -10.56
CA SER A 63 3.80 -0.37 -11.82
C SER A 63 2.94 -1.61 -11.58
N ALA A 64 3.08 -2.26 -10.42
CA ALA A 64 2.32 -3.43 -10.01
C ALA A 64 1.84 -3.27 -8.55
N PRO A 65 0.86 -2.37 -8.30
CA PRO A 65 0.42 -2.07 -6.95
C PRO A 65 -0.38 -3.24 -6.38
N TYR A 66 -0.30 -3.44 -5.06
CA TYR A 66 -1.16 -4.41 -4.40
C TYR A 66 -2.59 -3.88 -4.37
N LYS A 67 -3.56 -4.65 -4.85
CA LYS A 67 -4.98 -4.28 -4.82
C LYS A 67 -5.72 -5.22 -3.88
N ASP A 68 -6.08 -4.73 -2.69
CA ASP A 68 -6.84 -5.53 -1.73
C ASP A 68 -8.33 -5.51 -2.07
N THR A 69 -8.86 -6.65 -2.51
CA THR A 69 -10.28 -6.80 -2.88
C THR A 69 -11.16 -7.30 -1.72
N ARG A 70 -10.60 -7.58 -0.55
CA ARG A 70 -11.38 -8.11 0.59
C ARG A 70 -12.16 -6.99 1.26
N ASN A 71 -13.47 -7.16 1.44
CA ASN A 71 -14.31 -6.19 2.16
C ASN A 71 -13.91 -6.09 3.65
N LEU A 72 -14.09 -4.89 4.23
CA LEU A 72 -14.00 -4.63 5.67
C LEU A 72 -15.32 -4.99 6.34
#